data_AF-A0A9E4GBU5-F1
#
_entry.id   AF-A0A9E4GBU5-F1
#
_cell.length_a   1.000
_cell.length_b   1.000
_cell.length_c   1.000
_cell.angle_alpha   90.00
_cell.angle_beta   90.00
_cell.angle_gamma   90.00
#
_symmetry.space_group_name_H-M   'P 1'
#
loop_
_entity.id
_entity.type
_entity.pdbx_description
1 polymer ?
#
loop_
_entity_poly.entity_id
_entity_poly.type
_entity_poly.pdbx_seq_one_letter_code
_entity_poly.pdbx_strand_id
1 'polypeptide(L)'
;MSADADARKAAEVACTPVEKRALVYDCTIALKAGKGGAPVVDAEFTVGADMPSMPGAHNVRPVPAEPHGMPGMYRARIELEMMGEWVLKLDFTKPRRDRLVRKLRFGRMGGRDAGKH
;
A
#
# COMPACT_ATOMS: atom_id res chain seq x y z
N MET A 1 9.06 12.27 -30.34
CA MET A 1 8.80 11.29 -29.25
C MET A 1 8.56 12.07 -27.96
N SER A 2 7.30 12.31 -27.58
CA SER A 2 6.98 12.89 -26.28
C SER A 2 5.62 12.41 -25.83
N ALA A 3 5.62 11.49 -24.87
CA ALA A 3 4.44 11.13 -24.08
C ALA A 3 4.92 10.75 -22.67
N ASP A 4 5.63 11.66 -22.00
CA ASP A 4 6.06 11.51 -20.61
C ASP A 4 5.51 12.67 -19.76
N ALA A 5 4.24 13.02 -20.01
CA ALA A 5 3.48 13.91 -19.16
C ALA A 5 2.66 13.08 -18.17
N ASP A 6 3.18 12.99 -16.94
CA ASP A 6 2.37 12.96 -15.72
C ASP A 6 1.41 11.78 -15.50
N ALA A 7 1.78 10.57 -15.92
CA ALA A 7 1.05 9.37 -15.49
C ALA A 7 1.23 9.16 -13.98
N ARG A 8 0.23 9.55 -13.17
CA ARG A 8 0.21 9.29 -11.72
C ARG A 8 0.39 7.79 -11.46
N LYS A 9 1.20 7.43 -10.47
CA LYS A 9 1.37 6.02 -10.08
C LYS A 9 0.02 5.43 -9.68
N ALA A 10 -0.23 4.19 -10.07
CA ALA A 10 -1.36 3.41 -9.60
C ALA A 10 -0.83 2.24 -8.76
N ALA A 11 -1.35 2.10 -7.55
CA ALA A 11 -1.07 0.96 -6.68
C ALA A 11 -2.35 0.15 -6.46
N GLU A 12 -2.27 -1.16 -6.64
CA GLU A 12 -3.25 -2.14 -6.17
C GLU A 12 -2.64 -2.84 -4.95
N VAL A 13 -3.41 -2.95 -3.86
CA VAL A 13 -2.89 -3.46 -2.58
C VAL A 13 -3.77 -4.61 -2.10
N ALA A 14 -3.13 -5.75 -1.82
CA ALA A 14 -3.77 -6.90 -1.20
C ALA A 14 -2.96 -7.34 0.01
N CYS A 15 -3.62 -7.50 1.15
CA CYS A 15 -2.95 -7.88 2.39
C CYS A 15 -3.48 -9.22 2.91
N THR A 16 -2.59 -10.14 3.26
CA THR A 16 -2.93 -11.44 3.84
C THR A 16 -2.47 -11.49 5.30
N PRO A 17 -3.26 -12.08 6.21
CA PRO A 17 -2.85 -12.21 7.60
C PRO A 17 -1.64 -13.13 7.71
N VAL A 18 -0.71 -12.79 8.59
CA VAL A 18 0.42 -13.67 8.94
C VAL A 18 -0.08 -14.73 9.90
N GLU A 19 0.18 -16.00 9.59
CA GLU A 19 -0.24 -17.10 10.46
C GLU A 19 0.26 -16.90 11.91
N LYS A 20 -0.62 -17.19 12.87
CA LYS A 20 -0.35 -17.15 14.31
C LYS A 20 0.03 -15.76 14.86
N ARG A 21 -0.09 -14.69 14.07
CA ARG A 21 0.10 -13.31 14.53
C ARG A 21 -1.15 -12.48 14.26
N ALA A 22 -1.92 -12.24 15.32
CA ALA A 22 -3.11 -11.40 15.22
C ALA A 22 -2.72 -10.00 14.72
N LEU A 23 -3.51 -9.47 13.79
CA LEU A 23 -3.38 -8.10 13.26
C LEU A 23 -2.07 -7.77 12.51
N VAL A 24 -1.22 -8.76 12.27
CA VAL A 24 -0.06 -8.62 11.39
C VAL A 24 -0.44 -9.09 10.00
N TYR A 25 -0.18 -8.26 8.99
CA TYR A 25 -0.52 -8.55 7.60
C TYR A 25 0.71 -8.37 6.70
N ASP A 26 0.88 -9.31 5.78
CA ASP A 26 1.78 -9.17 4.65
C ASP A 26 1.01 -8.56 3.47
N CYS A 27 1.35 -7.32 3.13
CA CYS A 27 0.74 -6.59 2.02
C CYS A 27 1.59 -6.70 0.78
N THR A 28 0.99 -7.21 -0.30
CA THR A 28 1.54 -7.18 -1.65
C THR A 28 1.01 -5.96 -2.38
N ILE A 29 1.90 -5.22 -3.04
CA ILE A 29 1.61 -3.96 -3.73
C ILE A 29 2.05 -4.10 -5.17
N ALA A 30 1.11 -3.99 -6.11
CA ALA A 30 1.38 -3.94 -7.54
C ALA A 30 1.41 -2.47 -7.99
N LEU A 31 2.58 -2.00 -8.44
CA LEU A 31 2.82 -0.60 -8.80
C LEU A 31 2.97 -0.44 -10.32
N LYS A 32 2.16 0.44 -10.91
CA LYS A 32 2.14 0.75 -12.35
C LYS A 32 2.21 2.25 -12.62
N ALA A 33 2.78 2.63 -13.76
CA ALA A 33 2.76 4.00 -14.27
C ALA A 33 1.38 4.33 -14.85
N GLY A 34 0.44 4.79 -14.01
CA GLY A 34 -0.96 4.97 -14.41
C GLY A 34 -1.78 3.67 -14.42
N LYS A 35 -3.07 3.80 -14.72
CA LYS A 35 -4.00 2.66 -14.78
C LYS A 35 -3.67 1.82 -16.02
N GLY A 36 -3.17 0.60 -15.81
CA GLY A 36 -2.80 -0.33 -16.90
C GLY A 36 -1.43 -0.07 -17.54
N GLY A 37 -0.63 0.85 -16.99
CA GLY A 37 0.71 1.14 -17.50
C GLY A 37 1.77 0.12 -17.09
N ALA A 38 3.02 0.38 -17.51
CA ALA A 38 4.16 -0.47 -17.23
C ALA A 38 4.44 -0.59 -15.71
N PRO A 39 5.00 -1.73 -15.24
CA PRO A 39 5.43 -1.87 -13.87
C PRO A 39 6.49 -0.83 -13.49
N VAL A 40 6.36 -0.21 -12.31
CA VAL A 40 7.36 0.76 -11.82
C VAL A 40 8.41 0.00 -10.99
N VAL A 41 9.60 -0.13 -11.54
CA VAL A 41 10.76 -0.77 -10.89
C VAL A 41 11.57 0.21 -10.05
N ASP A 42 12.40 -0.33 -9.16
CA ASP A 42 13.33 0.41 -8.30
C ASP A 42 12.69 1.57 -7.51
N ALA A 43 11.40 1.43 -7.20
CA ALA A 43 10.69 2.38 -6.38
C ALA A 43 11.08 2.21 -4.91
N GLU A 44 11.40 3.32 -4.27
CA GLU A 44 11.60 3.38 -2.83
C GLU A 44 10.41 4.11 -2.21
N PHE A 45 9.76 3.46 -1.25
CA PHE A 45 8.63 4.03 -0.55
C PHE A 45 8.39 3.34 0.79
N THR A 46 7.64 4.02 1.65
CA THR A 46 7.15 3.45 2.90
C THR A 46 5.64 3.28 2.88
N VAL A 47 5.14 2.36 3.70
CA VAL A 47 3.71 2.10 3.89
C VAL A 47 3.38 2.43 5.35
N GLY A 48 2.61 3.50 5.55
CA GLY A 48 1.94 3.80 6.82
C GLY A 48 0.45 3.54 6.71
N ALA A 49 -0.26 3.57 7.85
CA ALA A 49 -1.72 3.49 7.86
C ALA A 49 -2.31 4.30 9.01
N ASP A 50 -3.49 4.87 8.80
CA ASP A 50 -4.25 5.57 9.83
C ASP A 50 -5.70 5.05 9.87
N MET A 51 -6.25 4.93 11.07
CA MET A 51 -7.67 4.60 11.21
C MET A 51 -8.52 5.88 11.03
N PRO A 52 -9.39 5.96 10.01
CA PRO A 52 -10.10 7.20 9.68
C PRO A 52 -11.17 7.59 10.71
N SER A 53 -11.69 6.65 11.50
CA SER A 53 -12.69 6.94 12.53
C SER A 53 -12.12 7.68 13.75
N MET A 54 -10.82 7.54 13.99
CA MET A 54 -10.12 8.21 15.10
C MET A 54 -8.76 8.76 14.60
N PRO A 55 -8.78 9.86 13.82
CA PRO A 55 -7.58 10.40 13.21
C PRO A 55 -6.49 10.74 14.23
N GLY A 56 -5.27 10.26 14.01
CA GLY A 56 -4.08 10.57 14.83
C GLY A 56 -3.97 9.79 16.14
N ALA A 57 -5.00 9.02 16.54
CA ALA A 57 -4.95 8.18 17.73
C ALA A 57 -4.41 6.77 17.44
N HIS A 58 -4.74 6.24 16.26
CA HIS A 58 -4.34 4.90 15.83
C HIS A 58 -3.63 5.00 14.48
N ASN A 59 -2.31 4.89 14.51
CA ASN A 59 -1.47 4.98 13.32
C ASN A 59 -0.36 3.93 13.32
N VAL A 60 -0.10 3.38 12.14
CA VAL A 60 1.03 2.49 11.89
C VAL A 60 2.24 3.34 11.54
N ARG A 61 3.35 3.12 12.24
CA ARG A 61 4.65 3.72 11.86
C ARG A 61 5.01 3.28 10.45
N PRO A 62 5.42 4.19 9.55
CA PRO A 62 5.74 3.80 8.17
C PRO A 62 6.82 2.73 8.13
N VAL A 63 6.55 1.64 7.42
CA VAL A 63 7.51 0.55 7.17
C VAL A 63 8.01 0.61 5.73
N PRO A 64 9.28 0.31 5.44
CA PRO A 64 9.76 0.26 4.05
C PRO A 64 9.05 -0.86 3.27
N ALA A 65 8.75 -0.58 2.00
CA ALA A 65 8.34 -1.61 1.06
C ALA A 65 9.56 -2.19 0.34
N GLU A 66 9.60 -3.51 0.20
CA GLU A 66 10.71 -4.25 -0.41
C GLU A 66 10.28 -4.86 -1.74
N PRO A 67 11.15 -4.91 -2.77
CA PRO A 67 10.85 -5.63 -4.02
C PRO A 67 10.46 -7.09 -3.78
N HIS A 68 9.47 -7.59 -4.52
CA HIS A 68 8.93 -8.94 -4.28
C HIS A 68 8.56 -9.69 -5.56
N GLY A 69 9.34 -10.72 -5.89
CA GLY A 69 9.01 -11.69 -6.93
C GLY A 69 9.21 -11.19 -8.36
N MET A 70 8.43 -10.20 -8.80
CA MET A 70 8.41 -9.71 -10.19
C MET A 70 8.54 -8.17 -10.28
N PRO A 71 8.96 -7.62 -11.44
CA PRO A 71 9.04 -6.17 -11.64
C PRO A 71 7.74 -5.44 -11.27
N GLY A 72 7.87 -4.36 -10.50
CA GLY A 72 6.75 -3.55 -10.01
C GLY A 72 5.91 -4.16 -8.88
N MET A 73 6.31 -5.33 -8.37
CA MET A 73 5.70 -5.94 -7.19
C MET A 73 6.57 -5.66 -5.96
N TYR A 74 5.91 -5.25 -4.89
CA TYR A 74 6.56 -4.95 -3.61
C TYR A 74 5.79 -5.59 -2.46
N ARG A 75 6.46 -5.78 -1.34
CA ARG A 75 5.88 -6.29 -0.10
C ARG A 75 6.18 -5.34 1.05
N ALA A 76 5.20 -5.16 1.92
CA ALA A 76 5.37 -4.51 3.21
C ALA A 76 4.62 -5.29 4.29
N ARG A 77 5.23 -5.46 5.46
CA ARG A 77 4.56 -6.07 6.62
C ARG A 77 4.09 -4.97 7.57
N ILE A 78 2.79 -4.91 7.81
CA ILE A 78 2.18 -3.96 8.73
C ILE A 78 1.57 -4.69 9.93
N GLU A 79 1.62 -4.04 11.08
CA GLU A 79 0.96 -4.48 12.30
C GLU A 79 -0.08 -3.43 12.68
N LEU A 80 -1.34 -3.86 12.76
CA LEU A 80 -2.46 -3.01 13.11
C LEU A 80 -2.80 -3.18 14.60
N GLU A 81 -3.41 -2.16 15.17
CA GLU A 81 -3.91 -2.22 16.55
C GLU A 81 -5.30 -2.84 16.63
N MET A 82 -6.06 -2.83 15.51
CA MET A 82 -7.39 -3.44 15.43
C MET A 82 -7.82 -3.70 13.98
N MET A 83 -8.81 -4.59 13.82
CA MET A 83 -9.50 -4.81 12.54
C MET A 83 -10.42 -3.62 12.23
N GLY A 84 -10.71 -3.39 10.96
CA GLY A 84 -11.59 -2.30 10.53
C GLY A 84 -11.13 -1.63 9.26
N GLU A 85 -11.66 -0.43 9.02
CA GLU A 85 -11.23 0.41 7.91
C GLU A 85 -9.95 1.14 8.27
N TRP A 86 -9.00 1.14 7.35
CA TRP A 86 -7.72 1.81 7.47
C TRP A 86 -7.39 2.53 6.17
N VAL A 87 -6.72 3.65 6.29
CA VAL A 87 -6.21 4.43 5.17
C VAL A 87 -4.71 4.19 5.08
N LEU A 88 -4.29 3.39 4.12
CA LEU A 88 -2.88 3.17 3.80
C LEU A 88 -2.34 4.38 3.03
N LYS A 89 -1.15 4.82 3.44
CA LYS A 89 -0.36 5.89 2.81
C LYS A 89 0.92 5.28 2.28
N LEU A 90 1.10 5.32 0.96
CA LEU A 90 2.31 4.88 0.27
C LEU A 90 3.10 6.13 -0.10
N ASP A 91 4.20 6.37 0.61
CA ASP A 91 5.01 7.59 0.49
C ASP A 91 6.29 7.30 -0.27
N PHE A 92 6.34 7.72 -1.54
CA PHE A 92 7.42 7.44 -2.46
C PHE A 92 8.52 8.49 -2.37
N THR A 93 9.78 8.04 -2.38
CA THR A 93 10.97 8.87 -2.52
C THR A 93 11.59 8.73 -3.91
N LYS A 94 11.51 7.54 -4.52
CA LYS A 94 11.98 7.24 -5.89
C LYS A 94 10.91 6.58 -6.76
N PRO A 95 11.02 6.68 -8.10
CA PRO A 95 11.93 7.55 -8.86
C PRO A 95 11.56 9.04 -8.78
N ARG A 96 10.33 9.33 -8.34
CA ARG A 96 9.84 10.69 -8.07
C ARG A 96 8.99 10.68 -6.81
N ARG A 97 9.17 11.71 -5.97
CA ARG A 97 8.34 11.94 -4.78
C ARG A 97 6.86 12.00 -5.13
N ASP A 98 6.07 11.23 -4.40
CA ASP A 98 4.64 11.07 -4.61
C ASP A 98 3.99 10.44 -3.38
N ARG A 99 2.68 10.55 -3.25
CA ARG A 99 1.90 9.92 -2.19
C ARG A 99 0.65 9.29 -2.79
N LEU A 100 0.49 7.98 -2.59
CA LEU A 100 -0.75 7.29 -2.91
C LEU A 100 -1.50 6.93 -1.64
N VAL A 101 -2.82 7.09 -1.68
CA VAL A 101 -3.70 6.75 -0.57
C VAL A 101 -4.64 5.62 -1.01
N ARG A 102 -4.78 4.60 -0.16
CA ARG A 102 -5.68 3.46 -0.38
C ARG A 102 -6.48 3.19 0.88
N LYS A 103 -7.80 3.08 0.73
CA LYS A 103 -8.68 2.70 1.83
C LYS A 103 -8.88 1.20 1.77
N LEU A 104 -8.48 0.48 2.82
CA LEU A 104 -8.63 -0.96 2.92
C LEU A 104 -9.50 -1.30 4.13
N ARG A 105 -10.24 -2.41 4.04
CA ARG A 105 -10.89 -3.01 5.20
C ARG A 105 -10.14 -4.28 5.60
N PHE A 106 -9.56 -4.27 6.79
CA PHE A 106 -8.82 -5.39 7.37
C PHE A 106 -9.72 -6.24 8.25
N GLY A 107 -9.64 -7.56 8.07
CA GLY A 107 -10.30 -8.55 8.90
C GLY A 107 -9.52 -9.86 8.93
N ARG A 108 -10.14 -10.89 9.51
CA ARG A 108 -9.51 -12.23 9.69
C ARG A 108 -9.02 -12.88 8.39
N MET A 109 -9.62 -12.53 7.25
CA MET A 109 -9.23 -13.06 5.94
C MET A 109 -8.22 -12.19 5.18
N GLY A 110 -7.77 -11.07 5.76
CA GLY A 110 -6.87 -10.11 5.12
C GLY A 110 -7.45 -8.70 4.97
N GLY A 111 -6.71 -7.87 4.25
CA GLY A 111 -7.08 -6.50 3.88
C GLY A 111 -7.28 -6.39 2.37
N ARG A 112 -8.42 -5.85 1.95
CA ARG A 112 -8.74 -5.55 0.55
C ARG A 112 -9.27 -4.13 0.43
N ASP A 113 -9.13 -3.55 -0.76
CA ASP A 113 -9.69 -2.24 -1.05
C ASP A 113 -11.15 -2.18 -0.61
N ALA A 114 -11.46 -1.20 0.23
CA ALA A 114 -12.82 -0.87 0.58
C ALA A 114 -13.42 -0.18 -0.65
N GLY A 115 -13.94 -1.00 -1.58
CA GLY A 115 -14.58 -0.49 -2.79
C GLY A 115 -15.59 0.60 -2.44
N LYS A 116 -15.65 1.64 -3.29
CA LYS A 116 -16.80 2.55 -3.31
C LYS A 116 -18.04 1.68 -3.62
N HIS A 117 -18.92 1.48 -2.65
CA HIS A 117 -20.31 1.13 -2.94
C HIS A 117 -20.97 2.30 -3.67
#